data_AF-A0A7S0SIN7-F1
#
_entry.id   AF-A0A7S0SIN7-F1
#
_cell.length_a   1.000
_cell.length_b   1.000
_cell.length_c   1.000
_cell.angle_alpha   90.00
_cell.angle_beta   90.00
_cell.angle_gamma   90.00
#
_symmetry.space_group_name_H-M   'P 1'
#
loop_
_entity.id
_entity.type
_entity.pdbx_description
1 polymer ?
#
loop_
_entity_poly.entity_id
_entity_poly.type
_entity_poly.pdbx_seq_one_letter_code
_entity_poly.pdbx_strand_id
1 'polypeptide(L)'
;MDKAAVLRHRVQIMEAVGHLKRREGGRRGYALYKHIWVIDLAGLKVAHFTGDVRDFVLDLVKLCKEKYTDTLWTMWLVNAPLVFRAVWAMLSRVLRRSTQEKIMILGGSDMAKLKEEMATAGVGADAM
;
A
#
# COMPACT_ATOMS: atom_id res chain seq x y z
N MET A 1 4.78 -21.59 -0.08
CA MET A 1 5.23 -20.33 -0.73
C MET A 1 6.67 -20.07 -0.33
N ASP A 2 7.59 -19.82 -1.25
CA ASP A 2 8.94 -19.35 -0.89
C ASP A 2 8.84 -17.89 -0.41
N LYS A 3 8.74 -17.71 0.91
CA LYS A 3 8.61 -16.40 1.57
C LYS A 3 9.78 -15.46 1.21
N ALA A 4 10.99 -16.00 1.09
CA ALA A 4 12.17 -15.22 0.78
C ALA A 4 12.13 -14.70 -0.66
N ALA A 5 11.66 -15.51 -1.61
CA ALA A 5 11.46 -15.06 -2.99
C ALA A 5 10.45 -13.92 -3.08
N VAL A 6 9.31 -14.02 -2.38
CA VAL A 6 8.28 -12.96 -2.41
C VAL A 6 8.79 -11.67 -1.76
N LEU A 7 9.53 -11.76 -0.65
CA LEU A 7 10.15 -10.59 -0.02
C LEU A 7 11.22 -9.95 -0.91
N ARG A 8 12.06 -10.75 -1.58
CA ARG A 8 13.02 -10.24 -2.59
C ARG A 8 12.31 -9.51 -3.72
N HIS A 9 11.20 -10.07 -4.22
CA HIS A 9 10.41 -9.43 -5.25
C HIS A 9 9.87 -8.06 -4.79
N ARG A 10 9.41 -7.96 -3.53
CA ARG A 10 9.01 -6.67 -2.97
C ARG A 10 10.16 -5.66 -2.95
N VAL A 11 11.36 -6.07 -2.54
CA VAL A 11 12.55 -5.20 -2.56
C VAL A 11 12.82 -4.70 -3.98
N GLN A 12 12.77 -5.58 -4.98
CA GLN A 12 12.95 -5.20 -6.38
C GLN A 12 11.92 -4.15 -6.85
N ILE A 13 10.65 -4.32 -6.49
CA ILE A 13 9.60 -3.32 -6.79
C ILE A 13 9.93 -1.98 -6.13
N MET A 14 10.31 -1.98 -4.86
CA MET A 14 10.59 -0.75 -4.12
C MET A 14 11.81 -0.01 -4.68
N GLU A 15 12.86 -0.73 -5.08
CA GLU A 15 14.02 -0.14 -5.75
C GLU A 15 13.66 0.44 -7.11
N ALA A 16 12.87 -0.28 -7.92
CA ALA A 16 12.39 0.23 -9.21
C ALA A 16 11.56 1.51 -9.06
N VAL A 17 10.65 1.55 -8.08
CA VAL A 17 9.89 2.75 -7.72
C VAL A 17 10.84 3.88 -7.26
N GLY A 18 11.86 3.56 -6.48
CA GLY A 18 12.91 4.51 -6.08
C GLY A 18 13.68 5.10 -7.26
N HIS A 19 14.03 4.28 -8.24
CA HIS A 19 14.67 4.74 -9.48
C HIS A 19 13.76 5.64 -10.31
N LEU A 20 12.49 5.26 -10.49
CA LEU A 20 11.52 6.09 -11.22
C LEU A 20 11.36 7.47 -10.56
N LYS A 21 11.23 7.49 -9.24
CA LYS A 21 11.13 8.71 -8.44
C LYS A 21 12.34 9.62 -8.62
N ARG A 22 13.57 9.07 -8.52
CA ARG A 22 14.80 9.84 -8.74
C ARG A 22 14.86 10.42 -10.15
N ARG A 23 14.49 9.63 -11.16
CA ARG A 23 14.46 10.07 -12.57
C ARG A 23 13.46 11.20 -12.79
N GLU A 24 12.21 11.03 -12.35
CA GLU A 24 11.17 12.04 -12.50
C GLU A 24 11.45 13.28 -11.65
N GLY A 25 11.99 13.12 -10.44
CA GLY A 25 12.39 14.22 -9.59
C GLY A 25 13.47 15.09 -10.22
N GLY A 26 14.50 14.46 -10.82
CA GLY A 26 15.52 15.16 -11.60
C GLY A 26 14.93 15.91 -12.80
N ARG A 27 13.98 15.29 -13.53
CA ARG A 27 13.31 15.92 -14.67
C ARG A 27 12.43 17.12 -14.28
N ARG A 28 11.76 17.03 -13.13
CA ARG A 28 10.82 18.06 -12.64
C ARG A 28 11.48 19.14 -11.78
N GLY A 29 12.76 18.99 -11.42
CA GLY A 29 13.52 19.96 -10.65
C GLY A 29 13.20 19.96 -9.15
N TYR A 30 12.59 18.90 -8.61
CA TYR A 30 12.33 18.77 -7.17
C TYR A 30 12.44 17.32 -6.70
N ALA A 31 12.74 17.13 -5.41
CA ALA A 31 12.89 15.81 -4.81
C ALA A 31 11.54 15.08 -4.76
N LEU A 32 11.36 14.09 -5.64
CA LEU A 32 10.25 13.15 -5.59
C LEU A 32 10.69 11.91 -4.82
N TYR A 33 10.12 11.66 -3.64
CA TYR A 33 10.51 10.51 -2.79
C TYR A 33 9.31 9.74 -2.23
N LYS A 34 8.11 10.34 -2.23
CA LYS A 34 6.87 9.68 -1.81
C LYS A 34 6.11 9.07 -2.98
N HIS A 35 5.23 8.11 -2.68
CA HIS A 35 4.38 7.43 -3.65
C HIS A 35 3.04 7.05 -3.03
N ILE A 36 2.09 6.77 -3.89
CA ILE A 36 0.75 6.33 -3.55
C ILE A 36 0.60 4.85 -3.95
N TRP A 37 -0.06 4.06 -3.10
CA TRP A 37 -0.48 2.71 -3.46
C TRP A 37 -1.99 2.65 -3.64
N VAL A 38 -2.45 2.06 -4.74
CA VAL A 38 -3.84 1.66 -4.91
C VAL A 38 -3.85 0.14 -4.97
N ILE A 39 -4.58 -0.51 -4.07
CA ILE A 39 -4.62 -1.96 -3.96
C ILE A 39 -6.08 -2.40 -4.03
N ASP A 40 -6.42 -3.11 -5.09
CA ASP A 40 -7.73 -3.71 -5.26
C ASP A 40 -7.84 -5.01 -4.46
N LEU A 41 -8.85 -5.09 -3.60
CA LEU A 41 -9.14 -6.23 -2.75
C LEU A 41 -10.38 -7.01 -3.22
N ALA A 42 -10.93 -6.69 -4.40
CA ALA A 42 -12.02 -7.45 -5.00
C ALA A 42 -11.67 -8.94 -5.10
N GLY A 43 -12.63 -9.81 -4.74
CA GLY A 43 -12.46 -11.27 -4.80
C GLY A 43 -11.67 -11.89 -3.64
N LEU A 44 -11.22 -11.09 -2.66
CA LEU A 44 -10.54 -11.60 -1.48
C LEU A 44 -11.52 -12.38 -0.57
N LYS A 45 -11.19 -13.63 -0.24
CA LYS A 45 -12.01 -14.55 0.57
C LYS A 45 -11.31 -14.89 1.87
N VAL A 46 -12.07 -15.36 2.86
CA VAL A 46 -11.52 -15.86 4.15
C VAL A 46 -10.42 -16.90 3.93
N ALA A 47 -10.59 -17.79 2.96
CA ALA A 47 -9.64 -18.84 2.62
C ALA A 47 -8.25 -18.33 2.19
N HIS A 48 -8.13 -17.08 1.75
CA HIS A 48 -6.84 -16.49 1.38
C HIS A 48 -6.02 -16.02 2.60
N PHE A 49 -6.65 -15.91 3.78
CA PHE A 49 -5.99 -15.45 5.01
C PHE A 49 -5.48 -16.62 5.86
N THR A 50 -4.64 -17.45 5.26
CA THR A 50 -3.96 -18.53 5.98
C THR A 50 -2.89 -17.97 6.94
N GLY A 51 -2.40 -18.81 7.86
CA GLY A 51 -1.30 -18.45 8.75
C GLY A 51 -0.04 -18.00 7.99
N ASP A 52 0.31 -18.68 6.91
CA ASP A 52 1.46 -18.33 6.07
C ASP A 52 1.33 -16.94 5.43
N VAL A 53 0.12 -16.60 4.93
CA VAL A 53 -0.15 -15.29 4.34
C VAL A 53 -0.06 -14.21 5.41
N ARG A 54 -0.62 -14.47 6.59
CA ARG A 54 -0.51 -13.56 7.74
C ARG A 54 0.95 -13.27 8.09
N ASP A 55 1.74 -14.32 8.28
CA ASP A 55 3.14 -14.20 8.71
C ASP A 55 4.00 -13.55 7.61
N PHE A 56 3.63 -13.72 6.34
CA PHE A 56 4.21 -12.97 5.23
C PHE A 56 3.87 -11.48 5.28
N VAL A 57 2.61 -11.10 5.50
CA VAL A 57 2.23 -9.68 5.56
C VAL A 57 2.92 -8.98 6.74
N LEU A 58 3.08 -9.66 7.88
CA LEU A 58 3.83 -9.12 9.02
C LEU A 58 5.31 -8.88 8.69
N ASP A 59 5.97 -9.82 8.03
CA ASP A 59 7.35 -9.65 7.57
C ASP A 59 7.48 -8.55 6.52
N LEU A 60 6.50 -8.43 5.62
CA LEU A 60 6.44 -7.35 4.65
C LEU A 60 6.32 -5.98 5.33
N VAL A 61 5.46 -5.85 6.34
CA VAL A 61 5.33 -4.63 7.14
C VAL A 61 6.65 -4.32 7.85
N LYS A 62 7.31 -5.32 8.42
CA LYS A 62 8.61 -5.16 9.08
C LYS A 62 9.68 -4.68 8.10
N LEU A 63 9.79 -5.31 6.93
CA LEU A 63 10.70 -4.90 5.85
C LEU A 63 10.47 -3.45 5.43
N CYS A 64 9.22 -3.07 5.16
CA CYS A 64 8.87 -1.70 4.77
C CYS A 64 9.21 -0.68 5.87
N LYS A 65 8.96 -1.03 7.13
CA LYS A 65 9.26 -0.18 8.30
C LYS A 65 10.76 0.02 8.51
N GLU A 66 11.58 -0.98 8.20
CA GLU A 66 13.04 -0.93 8.44
C GLU A 66 13.82 -0.34 7.26
N LYS A 67 13.38 -0.59 6.02
CA LYS A 67 14.14 -0.23 4.82
C LYS A 67 13.57 0.93 4.00
N TYR A 68 12.27 1.20 4.11
CA TYR A 68 11.59 2.18 3.24
C TYR A 68 10.76 3.18 4.05
N THR A 69 11.37 3.73 5.10
CA THR A 69 10.74 4.68 6.01
C THR A 69 10.27 5.95 5.31
N ASP A 70 9.10 6.46 5.71
CA ASP A 70 8.45 7.69 5.23
C ASP A 70 8.32 7.84 3.69
N THR A 71 8.41 6.74 2.95
CA THR A 71 8.22 6.75 1.50
C THR A 71 6.74 6.73 1.08
N LEU A 72 5.84 6.33 1.97
CA LEU A 72 4.39 6.30 1.69
C LEU A 72 3.78 7.70 1.83
N TRP A 73 3.08 8.16 0.78
CA TRP A 73 2.20 9.33 0.83
C TRP A 73 0.82 8.93 1.37
N THR A 74 0.11 8.10 0.62
CA THR A 74 -1.19 7.51 1.00
C THR A 74 -1.34 6.12 0.36
N MET A 75 -2.25 5.32 0.89
CA MET A 75 -2.58 3.99 0.40
C MET A 75 -4.10 3.80 0.41
N TRP A 76 -4.67 3.50 -0.74
CA TRP A 76 -6.10 3.20 -0.88
C TRP A 76 -6.30 1.71 -1.11
N LEU A 77 -6.97 1.06 -0.17
CA LEU A 77 -7.39 -0.34 -0.25
C LEU A 77 -8.84 -0.34 -0.73
N VAL A 78 -9.05 -0.56 -2.02
CA VAL A 78 -10.36 -0.42 -2.68
C VAL A 78 -11.07 -1.77 -2.79
N ASN A 79 -12.40 -1.75 -2.90
CA ASN A 79 -13.24 -2.94 -2.93
C ASN A 79 -13.00 -3.88 -1.74
N ALA A 80 -12.68 -3.33 -0.57
CA ALA A 80 -12.33 -4.10 0.60
C ALA A 80 -13.54 -4.90 1.13
N PRO A 81 -13.49 -6.25 1.15
CA PRO A 81 -14.58 -7.03 1.73
C PRO A 81 -14.56 -6.95 3.25
N LEU A 82 -15.70 -7.22 3.90
CA LEU A 82 -15.83 -7.15 5.37
C LEU A 82 -14.80 -8.01 6.11
N VAL A 83 -14.41 -9.16 5.54
CA VAL A 83 -13.36 -10.04 6.09
C VAL A 83 -12.02 -9.32 6.27
N PHE A 84 -11.72 -8.31 5.45
CA PHE A 84 -10.48 -7.54 5.54
C PHE A 84 -10.36 -6.77 6.87
N ARG A 85 -11.48 -6.48 7.56
CA ARG A 85 -11.45 -5.81 8.87
C ARG A 85 -10.64 -6.58 9.92
N ALA A 86 -10.72 -7.91 9.92
CA ALA A 86 -9.96 -8.74 10.85
C ALA A 86 -8.45 -8.64 10.59
N VAL A 87 -8.06 -8.62 9.31
CA VAL A 87 -6.67 -8.44 8.90
C VAL A 87 -6.16 -7.05 9.26
N TRP A 88 -6.97 -6.01 8.99
CA TRP A 88 -6.61 -4.66 9.39
C TRP A 88 -6.41 -4.52 10.91
N ALA A 89 -7.28 -5.11 11.73
CA ALA A 89 -7.16 -5.07 13.19
C ALA A 89 -5.85 -5.69 13.69
N MET A 90 -5.30 -6.67 12.96
CA MET A 90 -3.99 -7.24 13.27
C MET A 90 -2.86 -6.32 12.80
N LEU A 91 -2.90 -5.85 11.55
CA LEU A 91 -1.85 -5.01 10.97
C LEU A 91 -1.71 -3.67 11.66
N SER A 92 -2.83 -3.04 12.04
CA SER A 92 -2.84 -1.74 12.71
C SER A 92 -2.06 -1.75 14.03
N ARG A 93 -1.99 -2.88 14.74
CA ARG A 93 -1.19 -3.00 15.98
C ARG A 93 0.32 -2.94 15.74
N VAL A 94 0.78 -3.31 14.54
CA VAL A 94 2.19 -3.34 14.18
C VAL A 94 2.63 -2.06 13.45
N LEU A 95 1.68 -1.41 12.78
CA LEU A 95 1.90 -0.17 12.05
C LEU A 95 1.99 1.03 13.01
N ARG A 96 2.89 1.97 12.71
CA ARG A 96 2.96 3.26 13.39
C ARG A 96 1.70 4.08 13.09
N ARG A 97 1.28 4.93 14.02
CA ARG A 97 0.11 5.81 13.85
C ARG A 97 0.18 6.65 12.57
N SER A 98 1.34 7.23 12.26
CA SER A 98 1.56 8.01 11.05
C SER A 98 1.45 7.20 9.74
N THR A 99 1.57 5.87 9.79
CA THR A 99 1.31 5.00 8.65
C THR A 99 -0.16 4.60 8.58
N GLN A 100 -0.80 4.37 9.74
CA GLN A 100 -2.24 4.07 9.80
C GLN A 100 -3.07 5.23 9.24
N GLU A 101 -2.72 6.48 9.58
CA GLU A 101 -3.38 7.70 9.10
C GLU A 101 -3.27 7.87 7.57
N LYS A 102 -2.31 7.21 6.92
CA LYS A 102 -2.11 7.22 5.47
C LYS A 102 -2.83 6.08 4.75
N ILE A 103 -3.44 5.14 5.47
CA ILE A 103 -4.09 3.97 4.88
C ILE A 103 -5.60 4.15 4.97
N MET A 104 -6.27 4.08 3.83
CA MET A 104 -7.71 4.17 3.73
C MET A 104 -8.27 2.86 3.23
N ILE A 105 -9.25 2.32 3.95
CA ILE A 105 -9.98 1.11 3.57
C ILE A 105 -11.33 1.56 3.04
N LEU A 106 -11.59 1.24 1.78
CA LEU A 106 -12.75 1.67 1.02
C LEU A 106 -13.50 0.43 0.51
N GLY A 107 -14.78 0.33 0.85
CA GLY A 107 -15.68 -0.69 0.33
C GLY A 107 -16.08 -0.41 -1.12
N GLY A 108 -16.79 -1.36 -1.76
CA GLY A 108 -17.21 -1.23 -3.16
C GLY A 108 -18.14 -0.04 -3.45
N SER A 109 -18.84 0.48 -2.43
CA SER A 109 -19.71 1.66 -2.54
C SER A 109 -18.96 2.99 -2.42
N ASP A 110 -17.69 2.99 -2.05
CA ASP A 110 -16.98 4.20 -1.59
C ASP A 110 -16.26 4.94 -2.73
N MET A 111 -16.71 4.75 -3.98
CA MET A 111 -16.05 5.32 -5.17
C MET A 111 -16.06 6.85 -5.18
N ALA A 112 -17.11 7.49 -4.66
CA ALA A 112 -17.15 8.96 -4.55
C ALA A 112 -16.06 9.48 -3.61
N LYS A 113 -15.89 8.82 -2.46
CA LYS A 113 -14.85 9.15 -1.48
C LYS A 113 -13.45 8.90 -2.06
N LEU A 114 -13.25 7.80 -2.77
CA LEU A 114 -11.98 7.53 -3.46
C LEU A 114 -11.61 8.69 -4.41
N LYS A 115 -12.57 9.14 -5.24
CA LYS A 115 -12.35 10.24 -6.19
C LYS A 115 -11.96 11.55 -5.49
N GLU A 116 -12.61 11.87 -4.38
CA GLU A 116 -12.27 13.06 -3.56
C GLU A 116 -10.85 12.98 -3.00
N GLU A 117 -10.45 11.82 -2.48
CA GLU A 117 -9.10 11.59 -1.93
C GLU A 117 -8.03 11.60 -3.02
N MET A 118 -8.33 11.04 -4.18
CA MET A 118 -7.44 11.08 -5.34
C MET A 118 -7.23 12.52 -5.82
N ALA A 119 -8.30 13.32 -5.94
CA ALA A 119 -8.22 14.72 -6.30
C ALA A 119 -7.38 15.51 -5.28
N THR A 120 -7.60 15.28 -3.99
CA THR A 120 -6.83 15.89 -2.90
C THR A 120 -5.34 15.51 -2.96
N ALA A 121 -5.03 14.28 -3.36
CA ALA A 121 -3.67 13.81 -3.56
C ALA A 121 -3.04 14.25 -4.90
N GLY A 122 -3.75 15.04 -5.72
CA GLY A 122 -3.27 15.49 -7.03
C GLY A 122 -3.26 14.40 -8.10
N VAL A 123 -4.07 13.35 -7.94
CA VAL A 123 -4.24 12.28 -8.92
C VAL A 123 -5.47 12.60 -9.78
N GLY A 124 -5.24 12.80 -11.08
CA GLY A 124 -6.30 13.07 -12.05
C GLY A 124 -7.25 11.88 -12.24
N ALA A 125 -8.50 12.16 -12.61
CA ALA A 125 -9.54 11.14 -12.83
C ALA A 125 -9.23 10.23 -14.04
N ASP A 126 -8.31 10.65 -14.90
CA ASP A 126 -7.75 9.95 -16.06
C ASP A 126 -6.68 8.91 -15.71
N ALA A 127 -6.28 8.82 -14.43
CA ALA A 127 -5.25 7.89 -13.97
C ALA A 127 -5.75 6.48 -13.61
N MET A 128 -7.05 6.19 -13.79
CA MET A 128 -7.66 4.84 -13.65
C MET A 128 -8.27 4.39 -14.97
#